data_AF-A0A9D8M3S3-F1
#
_entry.id   AF-A0A9D8M3S3-F1
#
_cell.length_a   1.000
_cell.length_b   1.000
_cell.length_c   1.000
_cell.angle_alpha   90.00
_cell.angle_beta   90.00
_cell.angle_gamma   90.00
#
_symmetry.space_group_name_H-M   'P 1'
#
loop_
_entity.id
_entity.type
_entity.pdbx_description
1 polymer ?
#
loop_
_entity_poly.entity_id
_entity_poly.type
_entity_poly.pdbx_seq_one_letter_code
_entity_poly.pdbx_strand_id
1 'polypeptide(L)'
;MSGIRVGVAGTGKMGFLHCSKLIQMKNVNFIGVYDKDFQRAAQISKSFHVKAFDSYSELLKNIDAVIIAAPTTFHFSLAAEAVMKNKHVFVEKPMTMTLEEADKIKKLLKNKRLKFQVGHIERFNPAIQRIHEYIQPDQIINIDAKRLAYSDRIKDTDVVLDVMIHDIDIILSLIKSPIKRVSAEGIRLRDSDKFDTVSALLLFENGIVANLMASNISHEKVREFIVYEKEKVIKTNYLMRQQQLIMKELNDHHLTFLVGTENVIANITLPYSDPLLEELRHFVDCIDSDSEPLVGVDEGRAAVEVALKIKQCLIDSK
;
A
#
# COMPACT_ATOMS: atom_id res chain seq x y z
N MET A 1 -19.84 16.21 -19.53
CA MET A 1 -18.74 15.37 -20.06
C MET A 1 -19.06 13.93 -19.72
N SER A 2 -18.90 12.99 -20.65
CA SER A 2 -19.09 11.57 -20.33
C SER A 2 -17.97 11.13 -19.40
N GLY A 3 -18.31 10.58 -18.22
CA GLY A 3 -17.31 10.11 -17.26
C GLY A 3 -16.35 9.05 -17.82
N ILE A 4 -15.19 8.89 -17.18
CA ILE A 4 -14.17 7.94 -17.62
C ILE A 4 -14.72 6.51 -17.61
N ARG A 5 -14.47 5.74 -18.67
CA ARG A 5 -14.92 4.35 -18.75
C ARG A 5 -13.93 3.45 -18.02
N VAL A 6 -14.39 2.80 -16.95
CA VAL A 6 -13.53 1.96 -16.09
C VAL A 6 -13.97 0.50 -16.18
N GLY A 7 -13.00 -0.40 -16.21
CA GLY A 7 -13.20 -1.84 -16.06
C GLY A 7 -12.39 -2.43 -14.90
N VAL A 8 -12.81 -3.59 -14.42
CA VAL A 8 -12.08 -4.34 -13.37
C VAL A 8 -11.63 -5.69 -13.90
N ALA A 9 -10.34 -6.01 -13.74
CA ALA A 9 -9.77 -7.31 -14.04
C ALA A 9 -9.39 -8.04 -12.73
N GLY A 10 -10.03 -9.17 -12.48
CA GLY A 10 -9.99 -9.89 -11.21
C GLY A 10 -11.19 -9.53 -10.33
N THR A 11 -12.02 -10.52 -10.04
CA THR A 11 -13.31 -10.38 -9.35
C THR A 11 -13.36 -11.11 -8.01
N GLY A 12 -12.19 -11.33 -7.41
CA GLY A 12 -12.08 -11.86 -6.05
C GLY A 12 -12.52 -10.85 -4.99
N LYS A 13 -12.07 -11.03 -3.74
CA LYS A 13 -12.47 -10.17 -2.62
C LYS A 13 -12.15 -8.68 -2.86
N MET A 14 -10.93 -8.35 -3.30
CA MET A 14 -10.57 -6.96 -3.61
C MET A 14 -11.30 -6.45 -4.85
N GLY A 15 -11.42 -7.27 -5.90
CA GLY A 15 -12.20 -6.93 -7.09
C GLY A 15 -13.64 -6.54 -6.77
N PHE A 16 -14.32 -7.30 -5.91
CA PHE A 16 -15.67 -6.97 -5.42
C PHE A 16 -15.70 -5.61 -4.70
N LEU A 17 -14.73 -5.35 -3.81
CA LEU A 17 -14.65 -4.07 -3.10
C LEU A 17 -14.46 -2.91 -4.07
N HIS A 18 -13.55 -3.04 -5.04
CA HIS A 18 -13.38 -2.05 -6.13
C HIS A 18 -14.67 -1.80 -6.88
N CYS A 19 -15.35 -2.86 -7.33
CA CYS A 19 -16.66 -2.75 -8.01
C CYS A 19 -17.68 -1.98 -7.14
N SER A 20 -17.72 -2.27 -5.83
CA SER A 20 -18.63 -1.60 -4.89
C SER A 20 -18.34 -0.12 -4.71
N LYS A 21 -17.09 0.32 -4.91
CA LYS A 21 -16.72 1.75 -4.84
C LYS A 21 -16.98 2.45 -6.16
N LEU A 22 -16.68 1.81 -7.29
CA LEU A 22 -16.90 2.39 -8.62
C LEU A 22 -18.37 2.78 -8.85
N ILE A 23 -19.33 1.97 -8.41
CA ILE A 23 -20.76 2.31 -8.53
C ILE A 23 -21.18 3.56 -7.72
N GLN A 24 -20.36 4.01 -6.77
CA GLN A 24 -20.60 5.21 -5.96
C GLN A 24 -20.03 6.47 -6.62
N MET A 25 -19.19 6.34 -7.65
CA MET A 25 -18.47 7.45 -8.29
C MET A 25 -19.27 8.01 -9.46
N LYS A 26 -19.68 9.28 -9.36
CA LYS A 26 -20.53 9.94 -10.38
C LYS A 26 -19.80 10.28 -11.68
N ASN A 27 -18.47 10.46 -11.64
CA ASN A 27 -17.62 10.76 -12.79
C ASN A 27 -17.04 9.51 -13.47
N VAL A 28 -17.52 8.32 -13.09
CA VAL A 28 -17.07 7.04 -13.65
C VAL A 28 -18.21 6.31 -14.34
N ASN A 29 -17.94 5.83 -15.54
CA ASN A 29 -18.78 4.87 -16.25
C ASN A 29 -18.20 3.47 -16.03
N PHE A 30 -18.72 2.72 -15.07
CA PHE A 30 -18.27 1.35 -14.80
C PHE A 30 -18.81 0.40 -15.88
N ILE A 31 -17.97 0.04 -16.84
CA ILE A 31 -18.38 -0.68 -18.06
C ILE A 31 -18.56 -2.18 -17.81
N GLY A 32 -17.67 -2.77 -17.02
CA GLY A 32 -17.69 -4.21 -16.80
C GLY A 32 -16.45 -4.80 -16.17
N VAL A 33 -16.49 -6.12 -16.08
CA VAL A 33 -15.50 -6.91 -15.37
C VAL A 33 -14.99 -8.05 -16.24
N TYR A 34 -13.76 -8.46 -15.96
CA TYR A 34 -13.14 -9.65 -16.50
C TYR A 34 -12.55 -10.49 -15.37
N ASP A 35 -12.70 -11.80 -15.45
CA ASP A 35 -12.00 -12.76 -14.60
C ASP A 35 -11.67 -13.99 -15.44
N LYS A 36 -10.55 -14.65 -15.14
CA LYS A 36 -10.17 -15.91 -15.80
C LYS A 36 -11.24 -16.99 -15.53
N ASP A 37 -11.88 -16.93 -14.37
CA ASP A 37 -13.07 -17.72 -14.05
C ASP A 37 -14.33 -16.91 -14.43
N PHE A 38 -14.85 -17.18 -15.63
CA PHE A 38 -16.02 -16.47 -16.15
C PHE A 38 -17.24 -16.54 -15.22
N GLN A 39 -17.40 -17.63 -14.44
CA GLN A 39 -18.52 -17.73 -13.50
C GLN A 39 -18.45 -16.66 -12.41
N ARG A 40 -17.25 -16.31 -11.92
CA ARG A 40 -17.06 -15.21 -10.97
C ARG A 40 -17.36 -13.86 -11.61
N ALA A 41 -16.87 -13.63 -12.83
CA ALA A 41 -17.17 -12.42 -13.58
C ALA A 41 -18.69 -12.25 -13.78
N ALA A 42 -19.41 -13.33 -14.12
CA ALA A 42 -20.86 -13.32 -14.28
C ALA A 42 -21.61 -13.03 -12.97
N GLN A 43 -21.13 -13.53 -11.82
CA GLN A 43 -21.72 -13.23 -10.51
C GLN A 43 -21.57 -11.75 -10.14
N ILE A 44 -20.37 -11.18 -10.34
CA ILE A 44 -20.11 -9.76 -10.12
C ILE A 44 -20.91 -8.89 -11.08
N SER A 45 -20.93 -9.24 -12.36
CA SER A 45 -21.73 -8.58 -13.39
C SER A 45 -23.20 -8.45 -12.99
N LYS A 46 -23.82 -9.52 -12.47
CA LYS A 46 -25.20 -9.48 -11.96
C LYS A 46 -25.36 -8.57 -10.75
N SER A 47 -24.40 -8.61 -9.83
CA SER A 47 -24.45 -7.83 -8.58
C SER A 47 -24.38 -6.32 -8.83
N PHE A 48 -23.59 -5.90 -9.83
CA PHE A 48 -23.36 -4.48 -10.13
C PHE A 48 -24.01 -3.99 -11.42
N HIS A 49 -24.75 -4.85 -12.13
CA HIS A 49 -25.44 -4.54 -13.39
C HIS A 49 -24.49 -4.02 -14.49
N VAL A 50 -23.32 -4.65 -14.61
CA VAL A 50 -22.30 -4.32 -15.62
C VAL A 50 -21.99 -5.52 -16.51
N LYS A 51 -21.26 -5.33 -17.61
CA LYS A 51 -20.94 -6.44 -18.53
C LYS A 51 -19.86 -7.36 -17.95
N ALA A 52 -20.08 -8.68 -17.98
CA ALA A 52 -19.00 -9.66 -17.88
C ALA A 52 -18.38 -9.85 -19.28
N PHE A 53 -17.07 -9.65 -19.41
CA PHE A 53 -16.35 -9.84 -20.67
C PHE A 53 -15.70 -11.22 -20.71
N ASP A 54 -15.81 -11.90 -21.86
CA ASP A 54 -15.24 -13.24 -22.08
C ASP A 54 -13.71 -13.25 -22.17
N SER A 55 -13.11 -12.09 -22.47
CA SER A 55 -11.66 -11.93 -22.49
C SER A 55 -11.22 -10.56 -22.02
N TYR A 56 -9.99 -10.49 -21.52
CA TYR A 56 -9.39 -9.25 -21.08
C TYR A 56 -9.24 -8.23 -22.22
N SER A 57 -8.80 -8.69 -23.40
CA SER A 57 -8.67 -7.87 -24.60
C SER A 57 -10.00 -7.22 -25.01
N GLU A 58 -11.12 -7.96 -24.93
CA GLU A 58 -12.46 -7.40 -25.19
C GLU A 58 -12.86 -6.35 -24.15
N LEU A 59 -12.55 -6.56 -22.86
CA LEU A 59 -12.74 -5.52 -21.84
C LEU A 59 -11.95 -4.25 -22.20
N LEU A 60 -10.65 -4.37 -22.50
CA LEU A 60 -9.77 -3.24 -22.81
C LEU A 60 -10.26 -2.40 -24.01
N LYS A 61 -10.91 -3.01 -25.01
CA LYS A 61 -11.49 -2.27 -26.15
C LYS A 61 -12.61 -1.29 -25.74
N ASN A 62 -13.27 -1.53 -24.61
CA ASN A 62 -14.48 -0.81 -24.20
C ASN A 62 -14.26 0.22 -23.07
N ILE A 63 -13.03 0.31 -22.54
CA ILE A 63 -12.68 1.15 -21.38
C ILE A 63 -11.54 2.12 -21.69
N ASP A 64 -11.38 3.12 -20.85
CA ASP A 64 -10.27 4.08 -20.85
C ASP A 64 -9.24 3.73 -19.76
N ALA A 65 -9.72 3.21 -18.62
CA ALA A 65 -8.89 2.80 -17.49
C ALA A 65 -9.29 1.42 -16.95
N VAL A 66 -8.31 0.68 -16.42
CA VAL A 66 -8.52 -0.63 -15.80
C VAL A 66 -8.01 -0.66 -14.36
N ILE A 67 -8.79 -1.28 -13.47
CA ILE A 67 -8.36 -1.67 -12.13
C ILE A 67 -8.03 -3.16 -12.13
N ILE A 68 -6.80 -3.50 -11.78
CA ILE A 68 -6.30 -4.87 -11.72
C ILE A 68 -6.28 -5.31 -10.25
N ALA A 69 -7.18 -6.21 -9.90
CA ALA A 69 -7.35 -6.81 -8.58
C ALA A 69 -7.33 -8.35 -8.67
N ALA A 70 -6.41 -8.87 -9.49
CA ALA A 70 -6.13 -10.29 -9.69
C ALA A 70 -5.06 -10.78 -8.70
N PRO A 71 -4.75 -12.09 -8.64
CA PRO A 71 -3.56 -12.56 -7.94
C PRO A 71 -2.29 -11.89 -8.48
N THR A 72 -1.29 -11.69 -7.61
CA THR A 72 -0.09 -10.90 -7.89
C THR A 72 0.69 -11.43 -9.11
N THR A 73 0.70 -12.74 -9.30
CA THR A 73 1.33 -13.41 -10.44
C THR A 73 0.78 -12.99 -11.80
N PHE A 74 -0.41 -12.37 -11.84
CA PHE A 74 -1.03 -11.84 -13.06
C PHE A 74 -0.93 -10.31 -13.18
N HIS A 75 -0.43 -9.60 -12.17
CA HIS A 75 -0.35 -8.14 -12.21
C HIS A 75 0.47 -7.65 -13.40
N PHE A 76 1.68 -8.18 -13.58
CA PHE A 76 2.57 -7.74 -14.67
C PHE A 76 1.94 -7.95 -16.05
N SER A 77 1.43 -9.15 -16.34
CA SER A 77 0.89 -9.47 -17.66
C SER A 77 -0.36 -8.65 -17.99
N LEU A 78 -1.29 -8.49 -17.04
CA LEU A 78 -2.49 -7.68 -17.22
C LEU A 78 -2.16 -6.19 -17.35
N ALA A 79 -1.23 -5.67 -16.54
CA ALA A 79 -0.82 -4.28 -16.56
C ALA A 79 -0.08 -3.93 -17.85
N ALA A 80 0.87 -4.77 -18.27
CA ALA A 80 1.61 -4.58 -19.51
C ALA A 80 0.68 -4.57 -20.73
N GLU A 81 -0.29 -5.50 -20.81
CA GLU A 81 -1.27 -5.52 -21.89
C GLU A 81 -2.12 -4.24 -21.92
N ALA A 82 -2.61 -3.77 -20.77
CA ALA A 82 -3.37 -2.52 -20.68
C ALA A 82 -2.56 -1.30 -21.12
N VAL A 83 -1.30 -1.18 -20.66
CA VAL A 83 -0.41 -0.08 -21.07
C VAL A 83 -0.12 -0.15 -22.56
N MET A 84 0.11 -1.34 -23.13
CA MET A 84 0.30 -1.52 -24.58
C MET A 84 -0.94 -1.12 -25.39
N LYS A 85 -2.15 -1.28 -24.83
CA LYS A 85 -3.42 -0.83 -25.42
C LYS A 85 -3.79 0.62 -25.08
N ASN A 86 -2.84 1.39 -24.52
CA ASN A 86 -3.01 2.79 -24.14
C ASN A 86 -4.14 3.03 -23.14
N LYS A 87 -4.19 2.22 -22.08
CA LYS A 87 -5.15 2.37 -20.98
C LYS A 87 -4.46 2.89 -19.74
N HIS A 88 -5.16 3.71 -18.97
CA HIS A 88 -4.74 4.06 -17.61
C HIS A 88 -4.86 2.80 -16.75
N VAL A 89 -3.95 2.61 -15.80
CA VAL A 89 -3.87 1.39 -15.00
C VAL A 89 -3.85 1.74 -13.52
N PHE A 90 -4.76 1.14 -12.78
CA PHE A 90 -4.64 0.96 -11.34
C PHE A 90 -4.32 -0.52 -11.10
N VAL A 91 -3.30 -0.83 -10.32
CA VAL A 91 -2.93 -2.21 -9.97
C VAL A 91 -2.82 -2.36 -8.47
N GLU A 92 -3.43 -3.40 -7.91
CA GLU A 92 -3.28 -3.73 -6.49
C GLU A 92 -1.82 -3.95 -6.10
N LYS A 93 -1.53 -3.74 -4.81
CA LYS A 93 -0.21 -4.05 -4.26
C LYS A 93 -0.04 -5.57 -4.05
N PRO A 94 1.19 -6.09 -4.14
CA PRO A 94 2.37 -5.42 -4.67
C PRO A 94 2.26 -5.24 -6.20
N MET A 95 2.89 -4.20 -6.75
CA MET A 95 2.78 -3.86 -8.17
C MET A 95 3.13 -5.01 -9.11
N THR A 96 4.17 -5.78 -8.78
CA THR A 96 4.69 -6.93 -9.53
C THR A 96 5.34 -7.94 -8.58
N MET A 97 5.70 -9.12 -9.08
CA MET A 97 6.42 -10.13 -8.30
C MET A 97 7.94 -9.91 -8.31
N THR A 98 8.47 -9.29 -9.36
CA THR A 98 9.92 -9.03 -9.49
C THR A 98 10.21 -7.58 -9.88
N LEU A 99 11.47 -7.16 -9.69
CA LEU A 99 11.94 -5.85 -10.12
C LEU A 99 12.03 -5.72 -11.63
N GLU A 100 12.41 -6.79 -12.33
CA GLU A 100 12.47 -6.80 -13.79
C GLU A 100 11.10 -6.56 -14.42
N GLU A 101 10.04 -7.09 -13.81
CA GLU A 101 8.66 -6.81 -14.21
C GLU A 101 8.28 -5.34 -13.99
N ALA A 102 8.62 -4.76 -12.84
CA ALA A 102 8.37 -3.35 -12.56
C ALA A 102 9.14 -2.42 -13.52
N ASP A 103 10.41 -2.73 -13.79
CA ASP A 103 11.26 -1.99 -14.72
C ASP A 103 10.74 -2.06 -16.17
N LYS A 104 10.18 -3.21 -16.57
CA LYS A 104 9.50 -3.35 -17.86
C LYS A 104 8.25 -2.47 -17.94
N ILE A 105 7.41 -2.41 -16.88
CA ILE A 105 6.25 -1.51 -16.86
C ILE A 105 6.69 -0.05 -16.96
N LYS A 106 7.70 0.36 -16.17
CA LYS A 106 8.28 1.70 -16.24
C LYS A 106 8.74 2.06 -17.65
N LYS A 107 9.39 1.12 -18.34
CA LYS A 107 9.82 1.29 -19.74
C LYS A 107 8.63 1.41 -20.70
N LEU A 108 7.56 0.64 -20.52
CA LEU A 108 6.36 0.69 -21.36
C LEU A 108 5.59 2.01 -21.24
N LEU A 109 5.64 2.64 -20.07
CA LEU A 109 5.02 3.94 -19.82
C LEU A 109 5.85 5.12 -20.34
N LYS A 110 7.14 4.89 -20.65
CA LYS A 110 8.01 5.95 -21.16
C LYS A 110 7.40 6.62 -22.39
N ASN A 111 7.31 7.95 -22.36
CA ASN A 111 6.72 8.79 -23.40
C ASN A 111 5.20 8.60 -23.62
N LYS A 112 4.49 7.94 -22.69
CA LYS A 112 3.03 7.85 -22.71
C LYS A 112 2.43 8.81 -21.69
N ARG A 113 1.32 9.45 -22.04
CA ARG A 113 0.49 10.24 -21.11
C ARG A 113 -0.57 9.34 -20.46
N LEU A 114 -0.11 8.26 -19.83
CA LEU A 114 -0.97 7.32 -19.11
C LEU A 114 -0.71 7.45 -17.62
N LYS A 115 -1.79 7.32 -16.84
CA LYS A 115 -1.71 7.28 -15.39
C LYS A 115 -1.58 5.83 -14.95
N PHE A 116 -0.60 5.58 -14.11
CA PHE A 116 -0.34 4.27 -13.53
C PHE A 116 -0.27 4.42 -12.02
N GLN A 117 -1.24 3.87 -11.30
CA GLN A 117 -1.31 3.94 -9.84
C GLN A 117 -1.19 2.54 -9.24
N VAL A 118 -0.44 2.44 -8.14
CA VAL A 118 -0.36 1.22 -7.33
C VAL A 118 -1.24 1.37 -6.09
N GLY A 119 -1.98 0.31 -5.77
CA GLY A 119 -2.99 0.23 -4.70
C GLY A 119 -2.42 0.23 -3.28
N HIS A 120 -1.57 1.20 -2.95
CA HIS A 120 -1.08 1.43 -1.59
C HIS A 120 -2.10 2.25 -0.77
N ILE A 121 -3.25 1.64 -0.52
CA ILE A 121 -4.43 2.22 0.12
C ILE A 121 -4.14 3.00 1.42
N GLU A 122 -3.13 2.60 2.21
CA GLU A 122 -2.82 3.25 3.48
C GLU A 122 -2.28 4.69 3.29
N ARG A 123 -1.81 5.07 2.09
CA ARG A 123 -1.46 6.45 1.74
C ARG A 123 -2.68 7.39 1.70
N PHE A 124 -3.89 6.81 1.58
CA PHE A 124 -5.18 7.50 1.62
C PHE A 124 -5.89 7.34 2.97
N ASN A 125 -5.24 6.70 3.95
CA ASN A 125 -5.74 6.61 5.31
C ASN A 125 -5.60 7.99 6.00
N PRO A 126 -6.66 8.54 6.61
CA PRO A 126 -6.58 9.83 7.31
C PRO A 126 -5.48 9.86 8.36
N ALA A 127 -5.18 8.71 8.97
CA ALA A 127 -4.07 8.60 9.92
C ALA A 127 -2.72 8.95 9.28
N ILE A 128 -2.43 8.38 8.11
CA ILE A 128 -1.17 8.65 7.40
C ILE A 128 -1.17 10.05 6.78
N GLN A 129 -2.29 10.49 6.22
CA GLN A 129 -2.39 11.84 5.66
C GLN A 129 -2.11 12.90 6.73
N ARG A 130 -2.67 12.74 7.94
CA ARG A 130 -2.44 13.66 9.06
C ARG A 130 -1.03 13.61 9.62
N ILE A 131 -0.34 12.47 9.55
CA ILE A 131 1.04 12.36 10.04
C ILE A 131 1.93 13.46 9.43
N HIS A 132 1.73 13.77 8.15
CA HIS A 132 2.48 14.81 7.44
C HIS A 132 2.25 16.23 7.99
N GLU A 133 1.14 16.49 8.70
CA GLU A 133 0.88 17.79 9.35
C GLU A 133 1.78 17.99 10.59
N TYR A 134 2.16 16.90 11.25
CA TYR A 134 2.88 16.95 12.52
C TYR A 134 4.36 16.66 12.35
N ILE A 135 4.78 15.86 11.38
CA ILE A 135 6.19 15.45 11.23
C ILE A 135 7.09 16.59 10.76
N GLN A 136 8.29 16.65 11.34
CA GLN A 136 9.43 17.40 10.83
C GLN A 136 10.48 16.39 10.30
N PRO A 137 10.60 16.23 8.96
CA PRO A 137 11.42 15.16 8.38
C PRO A 137 12.89 15.13 8.82
N ASP A 138 13.47 16.29 9.11
CA ASP A 138 14.85 16.49 9.58
C ASP A 138 15.04 16.19 11.08
N GLN A 139 13.94 16.01 11.82
CA GLN A 139 13.95 15.68 13.25
C GLN A 139 13.68 14.20 13.52
N ILE A 140 13.29 13.41 12.52
CA ILE A 140 13.03 11.97 12.66
C ILE A 140 14.32 11.26 13.09
N ILE A 141 14.22 10.46 14.15
CA ILE A 141 15.28 9.58 14.64
C ILE A 141 14.98 8.13 14.25
N ASN A 142 13.73 7.70 14.48
CA ASN A 142 13.32 6.31 14.33
C ASN A 142 11.85 6.22 13.91
N ILE A 143 11.50 5.13 13.21
CA ILE A 143 10.11 4.76 12.92
C ILE A 143 9.88 3.31 13.35
N ASP A 144 8.83 3.04 14.10
CA ASP A 144 8.38 1.66 14.38
C ASP A 144 7.03 1.40 13.73
N ALA A 145 6.90 0.30 13.00
CA ALA A 145 5.65 -0.15 12.39
C ALA A 145 5.35 -1.60 12.79
N LYS A 146 4.12 -1.85 13.27
CA LYS A 146 3.66 -3.18 13.65
C LYS A 146 2.32 -3.50 13.02
N ARG A 147 2.26 -4.61 12.30
CA ARG A 147 1.04 -5.10 11.65
C ARG A 147 0.86 -6.59 11.93
N LEU A 148 0.13 -6.87 13.00
CA LEU A 148 -0.09 -8.22 13.52
C LEU A 148 -1.58 -8.55 13.41
N ALA A 149 -1.91 -9.70 12.83
CA ALA A 149 -3.26 -10.25 12.85
C ALA A 149 -3.22 -11.74 12.54
N TYR A 150 -4.26 -12.46 12.92
CA TYR A 150 -4.49 -13.82 12.43
C TYR A 150 -5.19 -13.78 11.06
N SER A 151 -4.75 -14.62 10.12
CA SER A 151 -5.37 -14.77 8.81
C SER A 151 -5.34 -16.21 8.31
N ASP A 152 -6.51 -16.82 8.19
CA ASP A 152 -6.69 -18.16 7.58
C ASP A 152 -6.58 -18.18 6.04
N ARG A 153 -6.39 -17.02 5.42
CA ARG A 153 -6.36 -16.94 3.95
C ARG A 153 -5.11 -17.64 3.41
N ILE A 154 -5.31 -18.56 2.46
CA ILE A 154 -4.24 -19.03 1.59
C ILE A 154 -3.87 -17.87 0.66
N LYS A 155 -2.69 -17.29 0.85
CA LYS A 155 -2.18 -16.17 0.07
C LYS A 155 -1.18 -16.68 -0.96
N ASP A 156 -1.16 -16.06 -2.13
CA ASP A 156 -0.16 -16.28 -3.18
C ASP A 156 1.23 -15.77 -2.77
N THR A 157 1.27 -14.76 -1.90
CA THR A 157 2.50 -14.15 -1.36
C THR A 157 2.69 -14.41 0.14
N ASP A 158 3.88 -14.10 0.66
CA ASP A 158 4.20 -14.20 2.10
C ASP A 158 3.82 -12.92 2.86
N VAL A 159 4.05 -12.91 4.18
CA VAL A 159 3.72 -11.76 5.05
C VAL A 159 4.45 -10.47 4.66
N VAL A 160 5.61 -10.54 4.01
CA VAL A 160 6.36 -9.33 3.62
C VAL A 160 5.64 -8.62 2.47
N LEU A 161 5.36 -9.35 1.39
CA LEU A 161 4.73 -8.79 0.19
C LEU A 161 3.23 -8.51 0.35
N ASP A 162 2.55 -9.17 1.28
CA ASP A 162 1.12 -8.93 1.51
C ASP A 162 0.85 -7.90 2.63
N VAL A 163 1.62 -7.94 3.72
CA VAL A 163 1.30 -7.21 4.95
C VAL A 163 2.31 -6.11 5.22
N MET A 164 3.60 -6.46 5.33
CA MET A 164 4.66 -5.51 5.66
C MET A 164 4.83 -4.41 4.59
N ILE A 165 4.53 -4.71 3.32
CA ILE A 165 4.71 -3.77 2.21
C ILE A 165 3.92 -2.46 2.35
N HIS A 166 2.80 -2.48 3.08
CA HIS A 166 2.07 -1.27 3.41
C HIS A 166 2.94 -0.31 4.22
N ASP A 167 3.61 -0.84 5.24
CA ASP A 167 4.43 -0.05 6.15
C ASP A 167 5.77 0.34 5.49
N ILE A 168 6.32 -0.53 4.62
CA ILE A 168 7.47 -0.19 3.77
C ILE A 168 7.19 1.06 2.93
N ASP A 169 6.07 1.08 2.21
CA ASP A 169 5.69 2.22 1.37
C ASP A 169 5.52 3.51 2.18
N ILE A 170 4.83 3.46 3.32
CA ILE A 170 4.68 4.62 4.21
C ILE A 170 6.05 5.13 4.67
N ILE A 171 6.95 4.24 5.09
CA ILE A 171 8.29 4.62 5.55
C ILE A 171 9.10 5.28 4.44
N LEU A 172 9.12 4.71 3.23
CA LEU A 172 9.78 5.30 2.06
C LEU A 172 9.16 6.65 1.66
N SER A 173 7.87 6.81 1.92
CA SER A 173 7.18 8.07 1.67
C SER A 173 7.56 9.19 2.64
N LEU A 174 7.95 8.85 3.87
CA LEU A 174 8.36 9.79 4.92
C LEU A 174 9.86 10.06 4.91
N ILE A 175 10.67 9.00 4.73
CA ILE A 175 12.13 9.09 4.74
C ILE A 175 12.63 9.21 3.30
N LYS A 176 12.95 10.43 2.89
CA LYS A 176 13.51 10.74 1.56
C LYS A 176 15.02 10.53 1.50
N SER A 177 15.48 9.33 1.87
CA SER A 177 16.89 8.92 1.86
C SER A 177 17.01 7.50 1.28
N PRO A 178 18.14 7.16 0.63
CA PRO A 178 18.42 5.78 0.28
C PRO A 178 18.56 4.89 1.53
N ILE A 179 18.27 3.61 1.38
CA ILE A 179 18.51 2.59 2.41
C ILE A 179 19.95 2.11 2.30
N LYS A 180 20.70 2.26 3.39
CA LYS A 180 22.08 1.82 3.56
C LYS A 180 22.18 0.33 3.87
N ARG A 181 21.30 -0.19 4.73
CA ARG A 181 21.32 -1.60 5.16
C ARG A 181 19.94 -2.12 5.48
N VAL A 182 19.71 -3.38 5.15
CA VAL A 182 18.52 -4.17 5.51
C VAL A 182 18.97 -5.38 6.31
N SER A 183 18.27 -5.70 7.39
CA SER A 183 18.41 -6.95 8.13
C SER A 183 17.03 -7.46 8.52
N ALA A 184 16.81 -8.78 8.48
CA ALA A 184 15.52 -9.36 8.79
C ALA A 184 15.64 -10.76 9.37
N GLU A 185 14.72 -11.10 10.25
CA GLU A 185 14.54 -12.43 10.83
C GLU A 185 13.07 -12.85 10.71
N GLY A 186 12.82 -14.14 10.51
CA GLY A 186 11.47 -14.60 10.22
C GLY A 186 11.23 -16.06 10.57
N ILE A 187 9.97 -16.35 10.88
CA ILE A 187 9.50 -17.69 11.28
C ILE A 187 8.50 -18.21 10.25
N ARG A 188 8.57 -19.51 10.01
CA ARG A 188 7.61 -20.30 9.24
C ARG A 188 7.01 -21.31 10.22
N LEU A 189 5.69 -21.34 10.35
CA LEU A 189 4.99 -22.32 11.19
C LEU A 189 4.48 -23.53 10.40
N ARG A 190 4.34 -23.39 9.09
CA ARG A 190 3.83 -24.45 8.20
C ARG A 190 4.99 -25.06 7.42
N ASP A 191 4.80 -26.28 6.90
CA ASP A 191 5.63 -26.89 5.83
C ASP A 191 5.43 -26.10 4.51
N SER A 192 5.76 -24.81 4.55
CA SER A 192 5.64 -23.86 3.47
C SER A 192 6.93 -23.07 3.35
N ASP A 193 7.23 -22.71 2.12
CA ASP A 193 8.29 -21.77 1.74
C ASP A 193 8.00 -20.32 2.19
N LYS A 194 6.77 -20.01 2.63
CA LYS A 194 6.31 -18.66 2.98
C LYS A 194 6.54 -18.35 4.45
N PHE A 195 7.01 -17.14 4.72
CA PHE A 195 7.15 -16.61 6.08
C PHE A 195 5.80 -16.13 6.63
N ASP A 196 5.52 -16.50 7.88
CA ASP A 196 4.28 -16.17 8.59
C ASP A 196 4.46 -14.93 9.48
N THR A 197 5.65 -14.78 10.07
CA THR A 197 6.06 -13.63 10.89
C THR A 197 7.46 -13.19 10.47
N VAL A 198 7.64 -11.89 10.28
CA VAL A 198 8.93 -11.28 9.94
C VAL A 198 9.12 -10.01 10.76
N SER A 199 10.33 -9.87 11.30
CA SER A 199 10.86 -8.61 11.85
C SER A 199 11.98 -8.11 10.94
N ALA A 200 11.96 -6.84 10.58
CA ALA A 200 12.96 -6.23 9.71
C ALA A 200 13.43 -4.89 10.29
N LEU A 201 14.70 -4.56 10.04
CA LEU A 201 15.31 -3.28 10.35
C LEU A 201 15.90 -2.68 9.08
N LEU A 202 15.51 -1.44 8.79
CA LEU A 202 16.01 -0.64 7.68
C LEU A 202 16.86 0.50 8.26
N LEU A 203 18.13 0.58 7.87
CA LEU A 203 19.01 1.71 8.18
C LEU A 203 19.15 2.57 6.93
N PHE A 204 18.79 3.85 7.03
CA PHE A 204 18.90 4.81 5.95
C PHE A 204 20.27 5.52 5.96
N GLU A 205 20.70 6.06 4.82
CA GLU A 205 21.97 6.77 4.70
C GLU A 205 22.05 8.02 5.58
N ASN A 206 20.91 8.69 5.79
CA ASN A 206 20.80 9.83 6.71
C ASN A 206 20.76 9.43 8.20
N GLY A 207 20.95 8.14 8.52
CA GLY A 207 21.03 7.63 9.89
C GLY A 207 19.69 7.29 10.54
N ILE A 208 18.56 7.56 9.88
CA ILE A 208 17.25 7.15 10.39
C ILE A 208 17.15 5.63 10.38
N VAL A 209 16.57 5.07 11.44
CA VAL A 209 16.27 3.63 11.55
C VAL A 209 14.77 3.42 11.44
N ALA A 210 14.36 2.33 10.78
CA ALA A 210 12.98 1.90 10.78
C ALA A 210 12.86 0.42 11.15
N ASN A 211 12.05 0.12 12.17
CA ASN A 211 11.76 -1.24 12.62
C ASN A 211 10.37 -1.64 12.15
N LEU A 212 10.26 -2.79 11.50
CA LEU A 212 9.00 -3.34 11.01
C LEU A 212 8.76 -4.71 11.61
N MET A 213 7.54 -4.99 12.04
CA MET A 213 7.10 -6.32 12.41
C MET A 213 5.76 -6.63 11.76
N ALA A 214 5.70 -7.73 11.00
CA ALA A 214 4.48 -8.20 10.38
C ALA A 214 4.22 -9.66 10.73
N SER A 215 2.97 -10.00 11.04
CA SER A 215 2.56 -11.37 11.35
C SER A 215 1.14 -11.67 10.88
N ASN A 216 0.96 -12.83 10.25
CA ASN A 216 -0.36 -13.38 9.86
C ASN A 216 -0.87 -14.49 10.81
N ILE A 217 -0.15 -14.74 11.90
CA ILE A 217 -0.41 -15.82 12.87
C ILE A 217 -0.59 -15.30 14.30
N SER A 218 -0.58 -13.99 14.49
CA SER A 218 -0.73 -13.37 15.80
C SER A 218 -2.18 -13.45 16.28
N HIS A 219 -2.39 -13.93 17.51
CA HIS A 219 -3.71 -13.89 18.16
C HIS A 219 -4.12 -12.46 18.55
N GLU A 220 -3.16 -11.60 18.82
CA GLU A 220 -3.39 -10.17 19.03
C GLU A 220 -3.46 -9.44 17.68
N LYS A 221 -4.43 -8.55 17.54
CA LYS A 221 -4.59 -7.70 16.37
C LYS A 221 -4.00 -6.32 16.65
N VAL A 222 -2.84 -6.03 16.07
CA VAL A 222 -2.10 -4.77 16.22
C VAL A 222 -1.94 -4.11 14.86
N ARG A 223 -2.25 -2.82 14.78
CA ARG A 223 -1.85 -1.95 13.65
C ARG A 223 -1.40 -0.63 14.23
N GLU A 224 -0.09 -0.44 14.25
CA GLU A 224 0.55 0.72 14.85
C GLU A 224 1.66 1.27 13.96
N PHE A 225 1.79 2.58 13.97
CA PHE A 225 2.86 3.31 13.31
C PHE A 225 3.31 4.45 14.21
N ILE A 226 4.58 4.42 14.61
CA ILE A 226 5.14 5.35 15.58
C ILE A 226 6.33 6.05 14.93
N VAL A 227 6.32 7.39 14.97
CA VAL A 227 7.46 8.21 14.54
C VAL A 227 8.07 8.87 15.76
N TYR A 228 9.36 8.66 15.95
CA TYR A 228 10.15 9.29 16.99
C TYR A 228 10.96 10.41 16.37
N GLU A 229 10.76 11.62 16.88
CA GLU A 229 11.60 12.77 16.61
C GLU A 229 12.37 13.16 17.88
N LYS A 230 13.30 14.11 17.76
CA LYS A 230 14.13 14.57 18.88
C LYS A 230 13.33 15.03 20.10
N GLU A 231 12.24 15.78 19.86
CA GLU A 231 11.45 16.40 20.93
C GLU A 231 10.01 15.89 20.99
N LYS A 232 9.60 15.01 20.06
CA LYS A 232 8.23 14.49 20.01
C LYS A 232 8.13 13.06 19.51
N VAL A 233 7.06 12.38 19.92
CA VAL A 233 6.66 11.07 19.42
C VAL A 233 5.23 11.17 18.91
N ILE A 234 5.00 10.66 17.71
CA ILE A 234 3.68 10.56 17.09
C ILE A 234 3.31 9.08 17.07
N LYS A 235 2.37 8.67 17.92
CA LYS A 235 1.85 7.28 17.95
C LYS A 235 0.53 7.22 17.20
N THR A 236 0.46 6.40 16.15
CA THR A 236 -0.75 6.18 15.37
C THR A 236 -1.26 4.77 15.57
N ASN A 237 -2.53 4.64 16.00
CA ASN A 237 -3.24 3.37 16.07
C ASN A 237 -4.34 3.34 15.01
N TYR A 238 -4.16 2.51 13.98
CA TYR A 238 -5.10 2.45 12.84
C TYR A 238 -6.43 1.81 13.22
N LEU A 239 -6.43 0.86 14.17
CA LEU A 239 -7.66 0.15 14.57
C LEU A 239 -8.57 1.08 15.37
N MET A 240 -7.99 1.89 16.24
CA MET A 240 -8.71 2.86 17.07
C MET A 240 -8.97 4.18 16.34
N ARG A 241 -8.32 4.43 15.19
CA ARG A 241 -8.34 5.70 14.47
C ARG A 241 -7.90 6.85 15.38
N GLN A 242 -6.82 6.62 16.11
CA GLN A 242 -6.30 7.56 17.10
C GLN A 242 -4.84 7.90 16.82
N GLN A 243 -4.50 9.14 17.10
CA GLN A 243 -3.14 9.64 17.11
C GLN A 243 -2.83 10.32 18.43
N GLN A 244 -1.67 10.01 18.98
CA GLN A 244 -1.16 10.65 20.19
C GLN A 244 0.10 11.42 19.84
N LEU A 245 0.11 12.70 20.24
CA LEU A 245 1.28 13.55 20.20
C LEU A 245 1.85 13.61 21.60
N ILE A 246 3.07 13.12 21.77
CA ILE A 246 3.79 13.08 23.04
C ILE A 246 5.01 13.97 22.88
N MET A 247 5.17 14.95 23.76
CA MET A 247 6.34 15.82 23.76
C MET A 247 7.24 15.52 24.95
N LYS A 248 8.54 15.70 24.75
CA LYS A 248 9.51 15.70 25.83
C LYS A 248 9.43 17.05 26.56
N GLU A 249 9.06 17.04 27.84
CA GLU A 249 9.26 18.21 28.69
C GLU A 249 10.69 18.20 29.26
N LEU A 250 11.41 19.29 29.04
CA LEU A 250 12.63 19.61 29.76
C LEU A 250 12.22 20.32 31.06
N ASN A 251 12.23 19.60 32.19
CA ASN A 251 12.10 20.25 33.49
C ASN A 251 13.38 21.05 33.76
N ASP A 252 13.24 22.38 33.80
CA ASP A 252 14.33 23.35 33.97
C ASP A 252 14.86 23.43 35.43
N HIS A 253 14.65 22.38 36.22
CA HIS A 253 14.97 22.36 37.65
C HIS A 253 15.93 21.21 37.98
N HIS A 254 17.20 21.61 38.10
CA HIS A 254 18.26 20.99 38.90
C HIS A 254 18.43 19.46 38.80
N LEU A 255 19.45 19.06 38.02
CA LEU A 255 20.35 17.91 38.23
C LEU A 255 19.99 17.01 39.44
N THR A 256 19.27 15.90 39.23
CA THR A 256 19.64 14.61 39.86
C THR A 256 19.07 13.36 39.18
N PHE A 257 17.98 13.40 38.43
CA PHE A 257 17.55 12.27 37.59
C PHE A 257 16.83 12.81 36.35
N LEU A 258 17.38 12.57 35.16
CA LEU A 258 16.70 12.85 33.88
C LEU A 258 15.55 11.84 33.70
N VAL A 259 14.50 11.99 34.50
CA VAL A 259 13.21 11.36 34.21
C VAL A 259 12.44 12.37 33.38
N GLY A 260 12.57 12.29 32.06
CA GLY A 260 11.66 13.02 31.19
C GLY A 260 10.25 12.52 31.46
N THR A 261 9.34 13.40 31.89
CA THR A 261 7.92 13.07 31.98
C THR A 261 7.33 13.11 30.58
N GLU A 262 6.76 11.99 30.12
CA GLU A 262 6.02 11.94 28.86
C GLU A 262 4.69 12.67 29.05
N ASN A 263 4.55 13.86 28.47
CA ASN A 263 3.28 14.57 28.44
C ASN A 263 2.58 14.33 27.11
N VAL A 264 1.42 13.66 27.17
CA VAL A 264 0.51 13.55 26.03
C VAL A 264 -0.14 14.91 25.83
N ILE A 265 0.36 15.68 24.88
CA ILE A 265 -0.12 17.03 24.60
C ILE A 265 -1.39 17.04 23.75
N ALA A 266 -1.64 15.97 22.99
CA ALA A 266 -2.88 15.82 22.24
C ALA A 266 -3.23 14.34 21.99
N ASN A 267 -4.52 14.05 22.13
CA ASN A 267 -5.16 12.83 21.63
C ASN A 267 -6.11 13.21 20.50
N ILE A 268 -5.76 12.85 19.28
CA ILE A 268 -6.51 13.19 18.07
C ILE A 268 -7.33 11.97 17.66
N THR A 269 -8.65 12.13 17.63
CA THR A 269 -9.53 11.15 16.99
C THR A 269 -9.65 11.49 15.51
N LEU A 270 -9.34 10.54 14.65
CA LEU A 270 -9.34 10.74 13.20
C LEU A 270 -10.74 10.55 12.63
N PRO A 271 -11.14 11.37 11.64
CA PRO A 271 -12.42 11.20 10.98
C PRO A 271 -12.51 9.84 10.31
N TYR A 272 -13.74 9.32 10.18
CA TYR A 272 -13.97 8.18 9.31
C TYR A 272 -13.80 8.61 7.86
N SER A 273 -13.05 7.84 7.09
CA SER A 273 -13.07 7.87 5.64
C SER A 273 -13.12 6.44 5.10
N ASP A 274 -13.36 6.32 3.79
CA ASP A 274 -13.22 5.08 3.05
C ASP A 274 -11.96 5.19 2.18
N PRO A 275 -10.78 4.75 2.68
CA PRO A 275 -9.52 4.94 1.96
C PRO A 275 -9.51 4.33 0.55
N LEU A 276 -10.27 3.24 0.32
CA LEU A 276 -10.37 2.62 -1.00
C LEU A 276 -11.13 3.52 -1.98
N LEU A 277 -12.21 4.16 -1.51
CA LEU A 277 -12.96 5.11 -2.33
C LEU A 277 -12.13 6.35 -2.64
N GLU A 278 -11.41 6.89 -1.65
CA GLU A 278 -10.52 8.05 -1.84
C GLU A 278 -9.35 7.74 -2.77
N GLU A 279 -8.78 6.54 -2.66
CA GLU A 279 -7.72 6.06 -3.55
C GLU A 279 -8.19 5.98 -5.02
N LEU A 280 -9.41 5.47 -5.26
CA LEU A 280 -9.99 5.40 -6.61
C LEU A 280 -10.39 6.77 -7.15
N ARG A 281 -10.92 7.66 -6.29
CA ARG A 281 -11.19 9.05 -6.65
C ARG A 281 -9.92 9.75 -7.09
N HIS A 282 -8.85 9.65 -6.31
CA HIS A 282 -7.54 10.20 -6.66
C HIS A 282 -7.05 9.69 -8.01
N PHE A 283 -7.19 8.39 -8.29
CA PHE A 283 -6.80 7.83 -9.57
C PHE A 283 -7.57 8.46 -10.74
N VAL A 284 -8.89 8.58 -10.62
CA VAL A 284 -9.74 9.19 -11.65
C VAL A 284 -9.45 10.68 -11.79
N ASP A 285 -9.29 11.41 -10.69
CA ASP A 285 -8.98 12.84 -10.69
C ASP A 285 -7.62 13.10 -11.36
N CYS A 286 -6.64 12.22 -11.17
CA CYS A 286 -5.35 12.31 -11.89
C CYS A 286 -5.49 12.12 -13.40
N ILE A 287 -6.45 11.30 -13.85
CA ILE A 287 -6.72 11.13 -15.27
C ILE A 287 -7.40 12.38 -15.84
N ASP A 288 -8.42 12.88 -15.13
CA ASP A 288 -9.20 14.05 -15.56
C ASP A 288 -8.35 15.34 -15.59
N SER A 289 -7.41 15.47 -14.65
CA SER A 289 -6.54 16.66 -14.51
C SER A 289 -5.15 16.51 -15.15
N ASP A 290 -4.84 15.36 -15.74
CA ASP A 290 -3.51 14.99 -16.22
C ASP A 290 -2.39 15.16 -15.16
N SER A 291 -2.70 15.00 -13.87
CA SER A 291 -1.72 15.00 -12.78
C SER A 291 -1.13 13.61 -12.53
N GLU A 292 -0.01 13.53 -11.81
CA GLU A 292 0.60 12.24 -11.46
C GLU A 292 -0.08 11.62 -10.21
N PRO A 293 -0.30 10.30 -10.20
CA PRO A 293 -0.78 9.59 -9.01
C PRO A 293 0.14 9.77 -7.80
N LEU A 294 -0.43 9.74 -6.59
CA LEU A 294 0.33 9.85 -5.34
C LEU A 294 1.30 8.66 -5.15
N VAL A 295 0.93 7.51 -5.69
CA VAL A 295 1.71 6.28 -5.67
C VAL A 295 1.79 5.77 -7.11
N GLY A 296 2.80 6.25 -7.83
CA GLY A 296 3.05 5.86 -9.21
C GLY A 296 3.89 4.58 -9.30
N VAL A 297 4.47 4.37 -10.48
CA VAL A 297 5.37 3.24 -10.73
C VAL A 297 6.63 3.30 -9.89
N ASP A 298 7.17 4.48 -9.64
CA ASP A 298 8.43 4.62 -8.93
C ASP A 298 8.28 4.29 -7.44
N GLU A 299 7.21 4.76 -6.81
CA GLU A 299 6.87 4.40 -5.43
C GLU A 299 6.57 2.90 -5.32
N GLY A 300 5.73 2.35 -6.20
CA GLY A 300 5.39 0.94 -6.18
C GLY A 300 6.60 0.02 -6.41
N ARG A 301 7.49 0.40 -7.34
CA ARG A 301 8.75 -0.32 -7.57
C ARG A 301 9.66 -0.25 -6.35
N ALA A 302 9.81 0.91 -5.72
CA ALA A 302 10.64 1.07 -4.53
C ALA A 302 10.14 0.20 -3.36
N ALA A 303 8.82 0.13 -3.17
CA ALA A 303 8.23 -0.75 -2.14
C ALA A 303 8.52 -2.24 -2.43
N VAL A 304 8.39 -2.68 -3.69
CA VAL A 304 8.74 -4.05 -4.12
C VAL A 304 10.24 -4.30 -3.92
N GLU A 305 11.11 -3.35 -4.25
CA GLU A 305 12.57 -3.48 -4.07
C GLU A 305 12.95 -3.76 -2.62
N VAL A 306 12.40 -2.98 -1.69
CA VAL A 306 12.69 -3.16 -0.26
C VAL A 306 12.09 -4.46 0.26
N ALA A 307 10.87 -4.81 -0.13
CA ALA A 307 10.26 -6.09 0.23
C ALA A 307 11.10 -7.28 -0.24
N LEU A 308 11.62 -7.25 -1.47
CA LEU A 308 12.49 -8.30 -2.01
C LEU A 308 13.85 -8.33 -1.32
N LYS A 309 14.45 -7.18 -0.96
CA LYS A 309 15.69 -7.14 -0.16
C LYS A 309 15.49 -7.77 1.23
N ILE A 310 14.38 -7.47 1.91
CA ILE A 310 14.02 -8.10 3.18
C ILE A 310 13.94 -9.62 3.01
N LYS A 311 13.23 -10.09 1.97
CA LYS A 311 13.11 -11.52 1.68
C LYS A 311 14.46 -12.18 1.39
N GLN A 312 15.36 -11.49 0.70
CA GLN A 312 16.72 -12.00 0.45
C GLN A 312 17.48 -12.21 1.76
N CYS A 313 17.43 -11.25 2.69
CA CYS A 313 18.05 -11.41 4.02
C CYS A 313 17.52 -12.65 4.76
N LEU A 314 16.21 -12.90 4.70
CA LEU A 314 15.60 -14.08 5.34
C LEU A 314 16.05 -15.42 4.74
N ILE A 315 16.48 -15.43 3.49
CA ILE A 315 17.02 -16.63 2.82
C ILE A 315 18.49 -16.82 3.21
N ASP A 316 19.25 -15.73 3.28
CA ASP A 316 20.68 -15.72 3.56
C ASP A 316 21.02 -16.00 5.04
N SER A 317 20.08 -15.79 5.97
CA SER A 317 20.22 -16.15 7.40
C SER A 317 20.16 -17.66 7.68
N LYS A 318 20.10 -18.52 6.65
CA LYS A 318 20.17 -19.99 6.75
C LYS A 318 21.58 -20.51 6.46
#